data_AF-A0A7M7QYI0-F1
#
_entry.id   AF-A0A7M7QYI0-F1
#
_cell.length_a   1.000
_cell.length_b   1.000
_cell.length_c   1.000
_cell.angle_alpha   90.00
_cell.angle_beta   90.00
_cell.angle_gamma   90.00
#
_symmetry.space_group_name_H-M   'P 1'
#
loop_
_entity.id
_entity.type
_entity.pdbx_description
1 polymer ?
#
loop_
_entity_poly.entity_id
_entity_poly.type
_entity_poly.pdbx_seq_one_letter_code
_entity_poly.pdbx_strand_id
1 'polypeptide(L)'
;MDRAVDAFTRFLPILRSLKINATGGEPSKSRTIVCPNDPPNTLTRLLGVICEKSSDCQFLGTDQRCCKGICRKGNEPPIYEPPHGDVLGIRRKCPSYTFPERLPVKRCSKDEDCEGLNRICCPDKKDRLLYCRTAAPIWSELPFPENIDTLKTLVGFVQCQPAPPSIIDIFARPCNRTLDCVPNLCCQEGSKKICRPPKRSVLSLAVQATTRLIKG
;
A
#
# COMPACT_ATOMS: atom_id res chain seq x y z
N MET A 1 20.54 -61.10 31.62
CA MET A 1 21.94 -60.78 31.98
C MET A 1 22.86 -61.38 30.93
N ASP A 2 22.59 -61.17 29.64
CA ASP A 2 22.70 -59.95 28.81
C ASP A 2 24.06 -59.93 28.12
N ARG A 3 24.03 -60.57 26.95
CA ARG A 3 25.16 -60.96 26.11
C ARG A 3 25.59 -59.78 25.23
N ALA A 4 26.89 -59.53 25.30
CA ALA A 4 27.78 -59.20 24.18
C ALA A 4 27.53 -57.89 23.41
N VAL A 5 28.28 -56.89 23.85
CA VAL A 5 28.67 -55.66 23.14
C VAL A 5 29.82 -55.96 22.17
N ASP A 6 29.86 -55.18 21.09
CA ASP A 6 30.94 -55.00 20.10
C ASP A 6 31.21 -56.13 19.09
N ALA A 7 30.95 -55.83 17.81
CA ALA A 7 32.00 -55.21 16.98
C ALA A 7 31.51 -54.96 15.54
N PHE A 8 32.23 -54.08 14.85
CA PHE A 8 32.28 -53.91 13.39
C PHE A 8 31.22 -53.04 12.70
N THR A 9 31.30 -51.75 13.00
CA THR A 9 31.02 -50.67 12.05
C THR A 9 32.00 -50.72 10.88
N ARG A 10 31.64 -51.40 9.78
CA ARG A 10 32.23 -51.19 8.46
C ARG A 10 31.15 -51.32 7.39
N PHE A 11 31.22 -50.41 6.42
CA PHE A 11 30.49 -50.37 5.14
C PHE A 11 29.07 -49.76 5.12
N LEU A 12 29.02 -48.44 4.87
CA LEU A 12 28.04 -47.81 3.97
C LEU A 12 28.15 -48.50 2.58
N PRO A 13 27.08 -48.56 1.74
CA PRO A 13 26.23 -47.41 1.42
C PRO A 13 24.76 -47.72 1.06
N ILE A 14 24.06 -46.67 0.59
CA ILE A 14 22.91 -46.68 -0.34
C ILE A 14 21.51 -46.54 0.27
N LEU A 15 20.97 -45.32 0.10
CA LEU A 15 19.56 -44.96 -0.10
C LEU A 15 18.54 -45.45 0.93
N ARG A 16 18.24 -44.60 1.91
CA ARG A 16 16.84 -44.33 2.32
C ARG A 16 16.78 -43.14 3.28
N SER A 17 15.79 -42.28 3.05
CA SER A 17 15.37 -41.16 3.89
C SER A 17 15.98 -39.79 3.60
N LEU A 18 15.99 -39.39 2.33
CA LEU A 18 15.75 -37.98 2.00
C LEU A 18 14.26 -37.69 2.30
N LYS A 19 13.97 -37.25 3.53
CA LYS A 19 12.74 -36.51 3.80
C LYS A 19 12.89 -35.14 3.13
N ILE A 20 12.38 -35.07 1.91
CA ILE A 20 12.13 -33.83 1.20
C ILE A 20 11.15 -33.05 2.07
N ASN A 21 11.66 -32.08 2.83
CA ASN A 21 10.81 -31.12 3.52
C ASN A 21 10.33 -30.16 2.43
N ALA A 22 9.19 -30.54 1.85
CA ALA A 22 8.48 -29.78 0.85
C ALA A 22 8.31 -28.33 1.35
N THR A 23 8.77 -27.40 0.52
CA THR A 23 8.19 -26.07 0.31
C THR A 23 7.41 -25.52 1.50
N GLY A 24 8.06 -24.65 2.26
CA GLY A 24 7.37 -23.64 3.06
C GLY A 24 6.54 -22.77 2.12
N GLY A 25 5.32 -23.22 1.83
CA GLY A 25 4.26 -22.33 1.41
C GLY A 25 4.07 -21.33 2.53
N GLU A 26 4.26 -20.04 2.22
CA GLU A 26 3.83 -18.97 3.10
C GLU A 26 2.43 -19.30 3.62
N PRO A 27 2.17 -19.17 4.94
CA PRO A 27 0.82 -19.28 5.46
C PRO A 27 -0.03 -18.28 4.69
N SER A 28 -0.98 -18.79 3.90
CA SER A 28 -1.89 -17.97 3.12
C SER A 28 -2.59 -17.02 4.07
N LYS A 29 -2.13 -15.77 4.08
CA LYS A 29 -2.62 -14.70 4.94
C LYS A 29 -4.14 -14.68 4.79
N SER A 30 -4.86 -15.06 5.85
CA SER A 30 -6.32 -15.13 5.82
C SER A 30 -6.82 -13.73 5.45
N ARG A 31 -7.28 -13.59 4.20
CA ARG A 31 -7.74 -12.29 3.69
C ARG A 31 -9.03 -11.99 4.42
N THR A 32 -8.98 -11.03 5.34
CA THR A 32 -10.20 -10.46 5.93
C THR A 32 -10.96 -9.81 4.79
N ILE A 33 -12.21 -10.23 4.58
CA ILE A 33 -13.07 -9.78 3.48
C ILE A 33 -14.35 -9.25 4.11
N VAL A 34 -14.78 -8.06 3.68
CA VAL A 34 -15.97 -7.38 4.19
C VAL A 34 -17.03 -7.25 3.09
N CYS A 35 -18.25 -6.95 3.49
CA CYS A 35 -19.32 -6.71 2.53
C CYS A 35 -19.08 -5.41 1.77
N PRO A 36 -19.34 -5.37 0.45
CA PRO A 36 -19.30 -4.13 -0.30
C PRO A 36 -20.34 -3.15 0.25
N ASN A 37 -19.94 -1.89 0.35
CA ASN A 37 -20.81 -0.81 0.83
C ASN A 37 -21.91 -0.47 -0.18
N ASP A 38 -21.67 -0.76 -1.47
CA ASP A 38 -22.63 -0.49 -2.53
C ASP A 38 -23.88 -1.37 -2.38
N PRO A 39 -25.08 -0.79 -2.55
CA PRO A 39 -26.31 -1.57 -2.53
C PRO A 39 -26.26 -2.64 -3.62
N PRO A 40 -26.87 -3.82 -3.39
CA PRO A 40 -26.96 -4.84 -4.42
C PRO A 40 -27.75 -4.27 -5.60
N ASN A 41 -27.25 -4.51 -6.81
CA ASN A 41 -27.95 -4.14 -8.04
C ASN A 41 -29.26 -4.96 -8.17
N THR A 42 -30.14 -4.55 -9.09
CA THR A 42 -31.48 -5.14 -9.24
C THR A 42 -31.44 -6.65 -9.52
N LEU A 43 -30.50 -7.11 -10.35
CA LEU A 43 -30.35 -8.52 -10.68
C LEU A 43 -29.88 -9.36 -9.48
N THR A 44 -28.90 -8.88 -8.73
CA THR A 44 -28.41 -9.55 -7.52
C THR A 44 -29.48 -9.60 -6.43
N ARG A 45 -30.41 -8.61 -6.39
CA ARG A 45 -31.56 -8.68 -5.47
C ARG A 45 -32.58 -9.75 -5.85
N LEU A 46 -32.75 -10.01 -7.15
CA LEU A 46 -33.80 -10.91 -7.65
C LEU A 46 -33.33 -12.35 -7.78
N LEU A 47 -32.07 -12.57 -8.17
CA LEU A 47 -31.49 -13.88 -8.47
C LEU A 47 -30.35 -14.26 -7.50
N GLY A 48 -30.10 -13.43 -6.49
CA GLY A 48 -29.07 -13.69 -5.50
C GLY A 48 -29.42 -14.88 -4.61
N VAL A 49 -28.42 -15.67 -4.25
CA VAL A 49 -28.58 -16.74 -3.26
C VAL A 49 -28.88 -16.12 -1.90
N ILE A 50 -30.00 -16.52 -1.30
CA ILE A 50 -30.42 -16.08 0.03
C ILE A 50 -29.53 -16.75 1.10
N CYS A 51 -29.16 -15.99 2.11
CA CYS A 51 -28.32 -16.48 3.21
C CYS A 51 -28.70 -15.83 4.53
N GLU A 52 -28.35 -16.48 5.64
CA GLU A 52 -28.40 -15.88 6.97
C GLU A 52 -26.99 -15.60 7.50
N LYS A 53 -26.04 -16.51 7.20
CA LYS A 53 -24.68 -16.46 7.69
C LYS A 53 -23.69 -16.50 6.54
N SER A 54 -22.50 -15.94 6.77
CA SER A 54 -21.43 -15.97 5.76
C SER A 54 -20.93 -17.39 5.45
N SER A 55 -21.17 -18.37 6.33
CA SER A 55 -20.94 -19.79 6.06
C SER A 55 -21.77 -20.32 4.90
N ASP A 56 -22.99 -19.83 4.76
CA ASP A 56 -23.97 -20.32 3.79
C ASP A 56 -23.56 -19.98 2.36
N CYS A 57 -22.67 -19.00 2.19
CA CYS A 57 -22.17 -18.56 0.89
C CYS A 57 -20.85 -19.20 0.49
N GLN A 58 -20.21 -19.97 1.37
CA GLN A 58 -18.85 -20.50 1.12
C GLN A 58 -18.81 -21.49 -0.05
N PHE A 59 -19.93 -22.13 -0.39
CA PHE A 59 -20.03 -23.01 -1.56
C PHE A 59 -19.82 -22.28 -2.90
N LEU A 60 -20.04 -20.95 -2.94
CA LEU A 60 -19.80 -20.11 -4.10
C LEU A 60 -18.34 -19.63 -4.20
N GLY A 61 -17.57 -19.75 -3.12
CA GLY A 61 -16.19 -19.27 -3.05
C GLY A 61 -15.79 -18.81 -1.64
N THR A 62 -14.49 -18.81 -1.36
CA THR A 62 -13.93 -18.39 -0.06
C THR A 62 -14.03 -16.87 0.19
N ASP A 63 -14.24 -16.10 -0.87
CA ASP A 63 -14.43 -14.65 -0.88
C ASP A 63 -15.89 -14.21 -0.83
N GLN A 64 -16.82 -15.15 -0.67
CA GLN A 64 -18.25 -14.89 -0.60
C GLN A 64 -18.70 -14.68 0.85
N ARG A 65 -19.54 -13.68 1.08
CA ARG A 65 -20.07 -13.33 2.40
C ARG A 65 -21.57 -13.08 2.30
N CYS A 66 -22.28 -13.30 3.40
CA CYS A 66 -23.69 -12.96 3.48
C CYS A 66 -23.84 -11.47 3.76
N CYS A 67 -24.37 -10.73 2.79
CA CYS A 67 -24.45 -9.28 2.84
C CYS A 67 -25.91 -8.84 2.66
N LYS A 68 -26.56 -8.45 3.77
CA LYS A 68 -27.98 -8.08 3.80
C LYS A 68 -28.90 -9.19 3.26
N GLY A 69 -28.65 -10.43 3.68
CA GLY A 69 -29.47 -11.59 3.31
C GLY A 69 -29.18 -12.21 1.94
N ILE A 70 -28.18 -11.70 1.21
CA ILE A 70 -27.81 -12.21 -0.12
C ILE A 70 -26.30 -12.47 -0.15
N CYS A 71 -25.91 -13.61 -0.72
CA CYS A 71 -24.50 -13.94 -0.95
C CYS A 71 -23.88 -12.99 -1.97
N ARG A 72 -22.82 -12.31 -1.55
CA ARG A 72 -22.06 -11.39 -2.41
C ARG A 72 -20.58 -11.59 -2.24
N LYS A 73 -19.85 -11.35 -3.33
CA LYS A 73 -18.40 -11.27 -3.32
C LYS A 73 -17.99 -10.10 -2.43
N GLY A 74 -17.26 -10.37 -1.38
CA GLY A 74 -16.77 -9.33 -0.50
C GLY A 74 -15.58 -8.59 -1.12
N ASN A 75 -15.37 -7.36 -0.64
CA ASN A 75 -14.23 -6.54 -1.01
C ASN A 75 -13.19 -6.54 0.11
N GLU A 76 -11.98 -6.12 -0.24
CA GLU A 76 -10.95 -5.89 0.77
C GLU A 76 -11.40 -4.77 1.72
N PRO A 77 -11.19 -4.91 3.04
CA PRO A 77 -11.60 -3.90 3.99
C PRO A 77 -10.90 -2.59 3.70
N PRO A 78 -11.62 -1.46 3.87
CA PRO A 78 -11.05 -0.14 3.69
C PRO A 78 -9.84 0.01 4.61
N ILE A 79 -8.84 0.73 4.12
CA ILE A 79 -7.65 1.04 4.91
C ILE A 79 -8.07 2.03 6.00
N TYR A 80 -7.81 1.69 7.26
CA TYR A 80 -8.10 2.57 8.39
C TYR A 80 -7.11 3.75 8.41
N GLU A 81 -7.64 4.97 8.31
CA GLU A 81 -6.90 6.21 8.50
C GLU A 81 -7.28 6.81 9.86
N PRO A 82 -6.31 7.04 10.77
CA PRO A 82 -6.61 7.67 12.05
C PRO A 82 -7.03 9.13 11.86
N PRO A 83 -7.81 9.70 12.79
CA PRO A 83 -8.19 11.11 12.73
C PRO A 83 -6.95 12.00 12.92
N HIS A 84 -6.85 13.07 12.12
CA HIS A 84 -5.73 14.01 12.15
C HIS A 84 -6.11 15.34 12.81
N GLY A 85 -5.16 15.91 13.55
CA GLY A 85 -5.32 17.24 14.15
C GLY A 85 -5.08 18.38 13.18
N ASP A 86 -5.57 19.58 13.52
CA ASP A 86 -5.37 20.80 12.74
C ASP A 86 -4.09 21.53 13.15
N VAL A 87 -3.45 22.21 12.19
CA VAL A 87 -2.28 23.06 12.46
C VAL A 87 -2.62 24.47 11.99
N LEU A 88 -2.63 25.43 12.92
CA LEU A 88 -3.00 26.83 12.65
C LEU A 88 -4.40 26.98 12.00
N GLY A 89 -5.35 26.14 12.40
CA GLY A 89 -6.72 26.14 11.85
C GLY A 89 -6.84 25.53 10.45
N ILE A 90 -5.76 24.98 9.89
CA ILE A 90 -5.78 24.29 8.60
C ILE A 90 -5.89 22.79 8.84
N ARG A 91 -6.92 22.18 8.27
CA ARG A 91 -7.13 20.73 8.34
C ARG A 91 -6.12 19.99 7.48
N ARG A 92 -5.67 18.86 7.99
CA ARG A 92 -4.66 18.01 7.35
C ARG A 92 -5.28 16.66 7.01
N LYS A 93 -4.83 16.07 5.90
CA LYS A 93 -5.25 14.72 5.48
C LYS A 93 -4.07 13.92 4.96
N CYS A 94 -4.20 12.59 4.98
CA CYS A 94 -3.18 11.76 4.37
C CYS A 94 -3.03 12.07 2.88
N PRO A 95 -1.78 12.13 2.40
CA PRO A 95 -1.52 12.42 1.01
C PRO A 95 -1.95 11.23 0.15
N SER A 96 -2.76 11.48 -0.88
CA SER A 96 -3.15 10.43 -1.84
C SER A 96 -1.95 9.87 -2.61
N TYR A 97 -0.93 10.72 -2.79
CA TYR A 97 0.37 10.44 -3.42
C TYR A 97 1.47 10.89 -2.47
N THR A 98 2.42 10.02 -2.17
CA THR A 98 3.48 10.32 -1.20
C THR A 98 4.41 11.43 -1.69
N PHE A 99 5.01 12.15 -0.77
CA PHE A 99 6.08 13.10 -1.06
C PHE A 99 7.43 12.43 -0.81
N PRO A 100 8.52 12.90 -1.44
CA PRO A 100 9.85 12.43 -1.11
C PRO A 100 10.18 12.83 0.32
N GLU A 101 10.38 11.83 1.18
CA GLU A 101 10.69 12.06 2.59
C GLU A 101 12.20 12.22 2.80
N ARG A 102 12.57 13.42 3.27
CA ARG A 102 13.93 13.70 3.73
C ARG A 102 14.27 12.94 5.01
N LEU A 103 13.29 12.84 5.91
CA LEU A 103 13.43 12.18 7.21
C LEU A 103 13.41 10.65 7.08
N PRO A 104 13.96 9.91 8.05
CA PRO A 104 13.90 8.46 8.05
C PRO A 104 12.45 7.95 8.16
N VAL A 105 12.23 6.76 7.61
CA VAL A 105 10.94 6.07 7.69
C VAL A 105 10.67 5.68 9.14
N LYS A 106 9.54 6.14 9.69
CA LYS A 106 9.16 5.91 11.09
C LYS A 106 7.73 5.39 11.16
N ARG A 107 7.50 4.33 11.96
CA ARG A 107 6.15 3.86 12.29
C ARG A 107 5.53 4.76 13.35
N CYS A 108 4.22 4.88 13.31
CA CYS A 108 3.45 5.68 14.25
C CYS A 108 2.16 4.96 14.61
N SER A 109 1.54 5.40 15.71
CA SER A 109 0.16 5.08 16.04
C SER A 109 -0.72 6.34 16.02
N LYS A 110 -0.13 7.50 16.32
CA LYS A 110 -0.79 8.81 16.32
C LYS A 110 0.09 9.88 15.68
N ASP A 111 -0.50 11.05 15.42
CA ASP A 111 0.20 12.17 14.78
C ASP A 111 1.37 12.70 15.64
N GLU A 112 1.25 12.62 16.97
CA GLU A 112 2.28 13.12 17.89
C GLU A 112 3.56 12.29 17.86
N ASP A 113 3.49 11.04 17.38
CA ASP A 113 4.67 10.18 17.20
C ASP A 113 5.58 10.69 16.07
N CYS A 114 5.05 11.55 15.20
CA CYS A 114 5.72 12.05 14.02
C CYS A 114 6.48 13.34 14.29
N GLU A 115 7.79 13.30 14.01
CA GLU A 115 8.67 14.45 14.18
C GLU A 115 8.36 15.54 13.16
N GLY A 116 7.93 16.71 13.64
CA GLY A 116 7.72 17.92 12.85
C GLY A 116 6.26 18.29 12.64
N LEU A 117 6.00 19.59 12.54
CA LEU A 117 4.64 20.17 12.55
C LEU A 117 3.74 19.71 11.39
N ASN A 118 4.32 19.34 10.24
CA ASN A 118 3.57 18.98 9.03
C ASN A 118 3.58 17.46 8.74
N ARG A 119 3.95 16.62 9.70
CA ARG A 119 3.85 15.17 9.56
C ARG A 119 2.67 14.63 10.34
N ILE A 120 2.05 13.61 9.77
CA ILE A 120 0.85 12.95 10.29
C ILE A 120 0.98 11.44 10.10
N CYS A 121 0.21 10.67 10.87
CA CYS A 121 0.30 9.23 10.90
C CYS A 121 -0.60 8.55 9.88
N CYS A 122 -0.04 8.13 8.74
CA CYS A 122 -0.82 7.68 7.61
C CYS A 122 -0.63 6.19 7.32
N PRO A 123 -1.70 5.49 6.89
CA PRO A 123 -1.58 4.11 6.46
C PRO A 123 -0.90 4.02 5.08
N ASP A 124 -0.07 2.99 4.91
CA ASP A 124 0.53 2.65 3.64
C ASP A 124 -0.33 1.65 2.86
N LYS A 125 -0.47 1.87 1.56
CA LYS A 125 -1.29 1.00 0.69
C LYS A 125 -0.66 -0.39 0.50
N LYS A 126 0.65 -0.52 0.66
CA LYS A 126 1.41 -1.75 0.39
C LYS A 126 1.28 -2.77 1.51
N ASP A 127 1.49 -2.36 2.76
CA ASP A 127 1.51 -3.24 3.92
C ASP A 127 0.37 -2.98 4.93
N ARG A 128 -0.43 -1.93 4.71
CA ARG A 128 -1.53 -1.47 5.59
C ARG A 128 -1.04 -1.05 6.99
N LEU A 129 0.26 -0.81 7.15
CA LEU A 129 0.82 -0.31 8.40
C LEU A 129 0.86 1.22 8.40
N LEU A 130 0.91 1.79 9.60
CA LEU A 130 0.93 3.24 9.82
C LEU A 130 2.36 3.77 9.84
N TYR A 131 2.61 4.83 9.08
CA TYR A 131 3.89 5.52 8.99
C TYR A 131 3.72 7.04 8.99
N CYS A 132 4.71 7.74 9.52
CA CYS A 132 4.75 9.19 9.46
C CYS A 132 4.93 9.67 8.03
N ARG A 133 4.05 10.56 7.56
CA ARG A 133 4.09 11.16 6.23
C ARG A 133 3.87 12.65 6.26
N THR A 134 4.41 13.36 5.27
CA THR A 134 4.09 14.78 5.06
C THR A 134 2.63 14.93 4.67
N ALA A 135 1.88 15.72 5.43
CA ALA A 135 0.46 15.97 5.16
C ALA A 135 0.26 16.64 3.80
N ALA A 136 -0.84 16.28 3.12
CA ALA A 136 -1.29 17.03 1.95
C ALA A 136 -2.29 18.11 2.38
N PRO A 137 -2.25 19.29 1.75
CA PRO A 137 -3.26 20.31 1.99
C PRO A 137 -4.62 19.86 1.42
N ILE A 138 -5.69 20.33 2.03
CA ILE A 138 -7.03 20.26 1.47
C ILE A 138 -7.21 21.46 0.53
N TRP A 139 -7.15 21.20 -0.78
CA TRP A 139 -7.15 22.24 -1.82
C TRP A 139 -8.34 23.20 -1.73
N SER A 140 -9.51 22.74 -1.26
CA SER A 140 -10.72 23.56 -1.14
C SER A 140 -10.69 24.53 0.04
N GLU A 141 -9.78 24.35 1.00
CA GLU A 141 -9.69 25.15 2.23
C GLU A 141 -8.53 26.16 2.19
N LEU A 142 -7.79 26.23 1.07
CA LEU A 142 -6.69 27.17 0.94
C LEU A 142 -7.19 28.59 0.72
N PRO A 143 -6.59 29.60 1.37
CA PRO A 143 -7.05 31.01 1.32
C PRO A 143 -6.79 31.71 -0.03
N PHE A 144 -6.18 31.02 -1.00
CA PHE A 144 -5.82 31.56 -2.31
C PHE A 144 -6.51 30.76 -3.42
N PRO A 145 -7.74 31.12 -3.83
CA PRO A 145 -8.46 30.41 -4.88
C PRO A 145 -7.85 30.61 -6.27
N GLU A 146 -7.23 31.77 -6.49
CA GLU A 146 -6.52 32.07 -7.74
C GLU A 146 -5.23 31.23 -7.82
N ASN A 147 -4.99 30.59 -8.97
CA ASN A 147 -3.81 29.75 -9.25
C ASN A 147 -3.74 28.39 -8.52
N ILE A 148 -4.83 27.91 -7.91
CA ILE A 148 -4.87 26.57 -7.30
C ILE A 148 -4.42 25.48 -8.29
N ASP A 149 -4.80 25.58 -9.56
CA ASP A 149 -4.44 24.55 -10.55
C ASP A 149 -2.97 24.59 -10.95
N THR A 150 -2.36 25.79 -10.97
CA THR A 150 -0.91 25.94 -11.12
C THR A 150 -0.19 25.32 -9.93
N LEU A 151 -0.66 25.57 -8.71
CA LEU A 151 -0.10 24.99 -7.49
C LEU A 151 -0.27 23.46 -7.45
N LYS A 152 -1.43 22.93 -7.80
CA LYS A 152 -1.68 21.49 -7.94
C LYS A 152 -0.72 20.86 -8.95
N THR A 153 -0.47 21.56 -10.06
CA THR A 153 0.44 21.10 -11.10
C THR A 153 1.88 21.08 -10.58
N LEU A 154 2.31 22.16 -9.91
CA LEU A 154 3.65 22.26 -9.30
C LEU A 154 3.87 21.16 -8.25
N VAL A 155 2.89 20.97 -7.36
CA VAL A 155 2.90 19.92 -6.33
C VAL A 155 2.96 18.53 -6.96
N GLY A 156 2.35 18.34 -8.13
CA GLY A 156 2.41 17.10 -8.89
C GLY A 156 3.83 16.67 -9.31
N PHE A 157 4.77 17.60 -9.47
CA PHE A 157 6.17 17.27 -9.81
C PHE A 157 6.99 16.81 -8.60
N VAL A 158 6.54 17.14 -7.39
CA VAL A 158 7.17 16.70 -6.13
C VAL A 158 6.38 15.57 -5.45
N GLN A 159 5.32 15.07 -6.09
CA GLN A 159 4.58 13.90 -5.65
C GLN A 159 5.09 12.66 -6.35
N CYS A 160 5.22 11.57 -5.61
CA CYS A 160 5.60 10.27 -6.11
C CYS A 160 4.45 9.62 -6.90
N GLN A 161 4.78 8.96 -8.01
CA GLN A 161 3.85 8.04 -8.66
C GLN A 161 3.59 6.83 -7.73
N PRO A 162 2.34 6.31 -7.67
CA PRO A 162 2.04 5.13 -6.86
C PRO A 162 2.85 3.92 -7.32
N ALA A 163 3.15 3.04 -6.36
CA ALA A 163 3.84 1.78 -6.62
C ALA A 163 3.06 0.96 -7.67
N PRO A 164 3.73 0.43 -8.71
CA PRO A 164 3.10 -0.47 -9.65
C PRO A 164 2.75 -1.81 -8.96
N PRO A 165 1.88 -2.63 -9.58
CA PRO A 165 1.61 -3.98 -9.08
C PRO A 165 2.90 -4.79 -8.90
N SER A 166 2.96 -5.62 -7.85
CA SER A 166 4.17 -6.35 -7.45
C SER A 166 4.78 -7.23 -8.55
N ILE A 167 3.97 -7.69 -9.51
CA ILE A 167 4.40 -8.54 -10.64
C ILE A 167 5.37 -7.81 -11.58
N ILE A 168 5.29 -6.49 -11.68
CA ILE A 168 6.12 -5.68 -12.58
C ILE A 168 7.16 -4.83 -11.84
N ASP A 169 7.21 -4.93 -10.50
CA ASP A 169 8.09 -4.14 -9.64
C ASP A 169 9.34 -4.90 -9.19
N ILE A 170 9.92 -5.70 -10.08
CA ILE A 170 10.99 -6.65 -9.77
C ILE A 170 12.33 -5.91 -9.52
N PHE A 171 12.53 -4.76 -10.16
CA PHE A 171 13.79 -3.99 -10.14
C PHE A 171 13.65 -2.65 -9.40
N ALA A 172 13.00 -2.66 -8.23
CA ALA A 172 12.87 -1.49 -7.38
C ALA A 172 14.24 -1.04 -6.84
N ARG A 173 14.70 0.15 -7.24
CA ARG A 173 15.97 0.72 -6.78
C ARG A 173 15.81 1.40 -5.41
N PRO A 174 16.48 0.93 -4.35
CA PRO A 174 16.42 1.58 -3.04
C PRO A 174 17.17 2.92 -3.05
N CYS A 175 16.78 3.82 -2.16
CA CYS A 175 17.40 5.14 -2.01
C CYS A 175 17.39 5.59 -0.56
N ASN A 176 18.32 6.46 -0.17
CA ASN A 176 18.32 7.09 1.15
C ASN A 176 18.12 8.61 1.05
N ARG A 177 18.66 9.21 -0.01
CA ARG A 177 18.60 10.64 -0.29
C ARG A 177 17.87 10.90 -1.60
N THR A 178 17.35 12.11 -1.74
CA THR A 178 16.69 12.55 -2.98
C THR A 178 17.63 12.56 -4.18
N LEU A 179 18.92 12.85 -3.96
CA LEU A 179 19.94 12.90 -5.01
C LEU A 179 20.24 11.53 -5.63
N ASP A 180 19.97 10.44 -4.91
CA ASP A 180 20.25 9.07 -5.38
C ASP A 180 19.38 8.67 -6.59
N CYS A 181 18.25 9.36 -6.77
CA CYS A 181 17.22 9.02 -7.75
C CYS A 181 17.12 10.01 -8.92
N VAL A 182 17.87 11.12 -8.94
CA VAL A 182 17.69 12.21 -9.91
C VAL A 182 17.69 11.66 -11.36
N PRO A 183 16.69 11.99 -12.20
CA PRO A 183 15.63 13.00 -12.04
C PRO A 183 14.36 12.53 -11.30
N ASN A 184 14.33 11.28 -10.84
CA ASN A 184 13.23 10.69 -10.08
C ASN A 184 13.29 11.08 -8.60
N LEU A 185 12.23 10.74 -7.86
CA LEU A 185 12.06 11.07 -6.45
C LEU A 185 12.35 9.84 -5.58
N CYS A 186 12.95 10.06 -4.41
CA CYS A 186 13.12 9.01 -3.40
C CYS A 186 11.87 8.90 -2.53
N CYS A 187 11.07 7.88 -2.77
CA CYS A 187 9.69 7.77 -2.27
C CYS A 187 9.56 6.66 -1.23
N GLN A 188 8.80 6.92 -0.16
CA GLN A 188 8.54 5.93 0.87
C GLN A 188 7.44 4.95 0.44
N GLU A 189 7.72 3.66 0.59
CA GLU A 189 6.80 2.54 0.39
C GLU A 189 6.96 1.51 1.52
N GLY A 190 6.00 1.51 2.44
CA GLY A 190 6.07 0.77 3.68
C GLY A 190 7.30 1.21 4.49
N SER A 191 8.13 0.24 4.86
CA SER A 191 9.37 0.44 5.63
C SER A 191 10.58 0.84 4.78
N LYS A 192 10.45 0.95 3.45
CA LYS A 192 11.57 1.17 2.53
C LYS A 192 11.40 2.47 1.75
N LYS A 193 12.52 3.00 1.25
CA LYS A 193 12.54 4.12 0.30
C LYS A 193 13.03 3.61 -1.05
N ILE A 194 12.30 3.95 -2.10
CA ILE A 194 12.47 3.42 -3.46
C ILE A 194 12.41 4.60 -4.44
N CYS A 195 13.28 4.60 -5.44
CA CYS A 195 13.23 5.60 -6.51
C CYS A 195 11.96 5.42 -7.35
N ARG A 196 11.12 6.46 -7.43
CA ARG A 196 9.92 6.49 -8.27
C ARG A 196 9.86 7.74 -9.12
N PRO A 197 9.30 7.65 -10.34
CA PRO A 197 9.05 8.83 -11.13
C PRO A 197 8.06 9.77 -10.43
N PRO A 198 8.16 11.08 -10.70
CA PRO A 198 7.16 12.03 -10.23
C PRO A 198 5.81 11.77 -10.90
N LYS A 199 4.73 12.09 -10.20
CA LYS A 199 3.34 11.97 -10.68
C LYS A 199 3.10 12.79 -11.95
N ARG A 200 3.77 13.92 -12.09
CA ARG A 200 3.85 14.70 -13.33
C ARG A 200 5.27 14.62 -13.86
N SER A 201 5.44 14.17 -15.10
CA SER A 201 6.76 14.06 -15.73
C SER A 201 7.36 15.43 -16.02
N VAL A 202 8.65 15.62 -15.76
CA VAL A 202 9.39 16.85 -16.08
C VAL A 202 9.36 17.17 -17.58
N LEU A 203 9.21 16.17 -18.45
CA LEU A 203 9.00 16.39 -19.88
C LEU A 203 7.73 17.19 -20.15
N SER A 204 6.67 16.96 -19.38
CA SER A 204 5.43 17.75 -19.51
C SER A 204 5.63 19.20 -19.08
N LEU A 205 6.53 19.46 -18.11
CA LEU A 205 6.89 20.81 -17.71
C LEU A 205 7.69 21.51 -18.82
N ALA A 206 8.68 20.83 -19.40
CA ALA A 206 9.48 21.35 -20.50
C ALA A 206 8.62 21.66 -21.75
N VAL A 207 7.71 20.76 -22.12
CA VAL A 207 6.77 20.96 -23.23
C VAL A 207 5.80 22.13 -22.96
N GLN A 208 5.31 22.28 -21.73
CA GLN A 208 4.48 23.43 -21.36
C GLN A 208 5.26 24.75 -21.44
N ALA A 209 6.52 24.75 -20.98
CA ALA A 209 7.39 25.92 -21.06
C ALA A 209 7.67 26.30 -22.52
N THR A 210 7.98 25.33 -23.39
CA THR A 210 8.22 25.59 -24.81
C THR A 210 6.94 26.03 -25.54
N THR A 211 5.78 25.44 -25.22
CA THR A 211 4.51 25.85 -25.84
C THR A 211 4.13 27.29 -25.47
N ARG A 212 4.45 27.74 -24.25
CA ARG A 212 4.25 29.15 -23.85
C ARG A 212 5.25 30.09 -24.52
N LEU A 213 6.49 29.65 -24.74
CA LEU A 213 7.50 30.44 -25.45
C LEU A 213 7.25 30.53 -26.96
N ILE A 214 6.59 29.53 -27.57
CA ILE A 214 6.26 29.51 -29.00
C ILE A 214 4.97 30.30 -29.30
N LYS A 215 4.08 30.46 -28.32
CA LYS A 215 2.83 31.26 -28.44
C LYS A 215 2.96 32.69 -27.90
N GLY A 216 4.15 33.09 -27.46
CA GLY A 216 4.47 34.45 -27.03
C GLY A 216 5.02 35.28 -28.17
#